data_AF-A0A8T6LZ50-F1
#
_entry.id   AF-A0A8T6LZ50-F1
#
_cell.length_a   1.000
_cell.length_b   1.000
_cell.length_c   1.000
_cell.angle_alpha   90.00
_cell.angle_beta   90.00
_cell.angle_gamma   90.00
#
_symmetry.space_group_name_H-M   'P 1'
#
loop_
_entity.id
_entity.type
_entity.pdbx_description
1 polymer ?
#
loop_
_entity_poly.entity_id
_entity_poly.type
_entity_poly.pdbx_seq_one_letter_code
_entity_poly.pdbx_strand_id
1 'polypeptide(L)'
;MNTEQYFDHIEEETKRAYVIANEARSKGLDPVDKVEIPLARSLAEKVVGLISAFYPQIENSGIVERILELEKENGKLDPMVSFKIAEEVAKQKFCKFSTLLEAIEAGIRIGFAYTTLGVVSSPIEGFTGLTLEKTNDGKDYFVAHFSGPIRSAGTTASCLVLMMIDYLREIFGYAKYDPSEEEIQRYV
;
A
#
# COMPACT_ATOMS: atom_id res chain seq x y z
N MET A 1 -35.61 -9.41 -9.27
CA MET A 1 -34.56 -9.15 -8.25
C MET A 1 -34.11 -7.70 -8.45
N ASN A 2 -34.22 -6.86 -7.42
CA ASN A 2 -33.63 -5.52 -7.49
C ASN A 2 -32.09 -5.62 -7.29
N THR A 3 -31.37 -4.53 -7.55
CA THR A 3 -29.90 -4.52 -7.43
C THR A 3 -29.40 -4.86 -6.03
N GLU A 4 -30.13 -4.44 -5.00
CA GLU A 4 -29.81 -4.73 -3.60
C GLU A 4 -29.91 -6.23 -3.30
N GLN A 5 -31.04 -6.86 -3.63
CA GLN A 5 -31.23 -8.31 -3.53
C GLN A 5 -30.20 -9.11 -4.33
N TYR A 6 -29.73 -8.56 -5.46
CA TYR A 6 -28.67 -9.20 -6.25
C TYR A 6 -27.33 -9.21 -5.52
N PHE A 7 -26.94 -8.07 -4.95
CA PHE A 7 -25.71 -7.98 -4.17
C PHE A 7 -25.80 -8.79 -2.87
N ASP A 8 -26.95 -8.77 -2.18
CA ASP A 8 -27.17 -9.58 -0.98
C ASP A 8 -27.01 -11.07 -1.28
N HIS A 9 -27.59 -11.55 -2.38
CA HIS A 9 -27.45 -12.95 -2.78
C HIS A 9 -25.98 -13.35 -3.07
N ILE A 10 -25.23 -12.49 -3.77
CA ILE A 10 -23.79 -12.73 -4.00
C ILE A 10 -23.02 -12.74 -2.69
N GLU A 11 -23.34 -11.83 -1.77
CA GLU A 11 -22.68 -11.74 -0.47
C GLU A 11 -22.94 -12.99 0.38
N GLU A 12 -24.18 -13.47 0.43
CA GLU A 12 -24.56 -14.69 1.13
C GLU A 12 -23.82 -15.92 0.60
N GLU A 13 -23.81 -16.12 -0.73
CA GLU A 13 -23.12 -17.25 -1.34
C GLU A 13 -21.59 -17.15 -1.18
N THR A 14 -21.03 -15.93 -1.25
CA THR A 14 -19.60 -15.70 -0.99
C THR A 14 -19.24 -16.06 0.44
N LYS A 15 -20.03 -15.62 1.44
CA LYS A 15 -19.83 -15.98 2.85
C LYS A 15 -19.93 -17.48 3.07
N ARG A 16 -20.90 -18.14 2.43
CA ARG A 16 -21.05 -19.60 2.50
C ARG A 16 -19.81 -20.33 1.99
N ALA A 17 -19.27 -19.93 0.85
CA ALA A 17 -18.03 -20.48 0.32
C ALA A 17 -16.84 -20.21 1.25
N TYR A 18 -16.78 -19.02 1.85
CA TYR A 18 -15.73 -18.62 2.80
C TYR A 18 -15.72 -19.49 4.06
N VAL A 19 -16.89 -19.84 4.60
CA VAL A 19 -17.01 -20.75 5.76
C VAL A 19 -16.43 -22.12 5.43
N ILE A 20 -16.85 -22.71 4.30
CA ILE A 20 -16.36 -24.02 3.84
C ILE A 20 -14.83 -24.01 3.65
N ALA A 21 -14.31 -22.94 3.03
CA ALA A 21 -12.87 -22.80 2.81
C ALA A 21 -12.07 -22.69 4.12
N ASN A 22 -12.58 -21.97 5.13
CA ASN A 22 -11.93 -21.90 6.44
C ASN A 22 -11.99 -23.23 7.19
N GLU A 23 -13.10 -23.96 7.14
CA GLU A 23 -13.19 -25.31 7.70
C GLU A 23 -12.14 -26.25 7.07
N ALA A 24 -11.94 -26.17 5.76
CA ALA A 24 -10.89 -26.92 5.08
C ALA A 24 -9.48 -26.51 5.53
N ARG A 25 -9.17 -25.20 5.53
CA ARG A 25 -7.85 -24.65 5.92
C ARG A 25 -7.50 -24.98 7.38
N SER A 26 -8.49 -24.99 8.27
CA SER A 26 -8.30 -25.29 9.70
C SER A 26 -7.80 -26.71 9.99
N LYS A 27 -7.80 -27.61 8.99
CA LYS A 27 -7.21 -28.95 9.09
C LYS A 27 -5.68 -28.95 9.08
N GLY A 28 -5.04 -27.81 8.81
CA GLY A 28 -3.58 -27.66 8.85
C GLY A 28 -2.85 -28.40 7.72
N LEU A 29 -3.52 -28.60 6.57
CA LEU A 29 -2.96 -29.27 5.39
C LEU A 29 -2.37 -28.30 4.35
N ASP A 30 -2.59 -27.00 4.56
CA ASP A 30 -2.14 -25.91 3.70
C ASP A 30 -1.10 -25.04 4.44
N PRO A 31 -0.35 -24.15 3.75
CA PRO A 31 0.67 -23.29 4.38
C PRO A 31 0.14 -22.40 5.51
N VAL A 32 -1.16 -22.06 5.48
CA VAL A 32 -1.86 -21.24 6.47
C VAL A 32 -3.18 -21.92 6.82
N ASP A 33 -3.56 -21.89 8.10
CA ASP A 33 -4.74 -22.54 8.68
C ASP A 33 -6.05 -21.75 8.52
N LYS A 34 -5.99 -20.60 7.85
CA LYS A 34 -7.12 -19.73 7.52
C LYS A 34 -7.09 -19.34 6.04
N VAL A 35 -8.23 -18.84 5.54
CA VAL A 35 -8.30 -18.27 4.19
C VAL A 35 -7.44 -17.00 4.11
N GLU A 36 -6.59 -16.93 3.09
CA GLU A 36 -5.62 -15.85 2.88
C GLU A 36 -6.16 -14.72 1.97
N ILE A 37 -7.33 -14.91 1.35
CA ILE A 37 -7.94 -13.93 0.44
C ILE A 37 -8.99 -13.12 1.24
N PRO A 38 -8.69 -11.90 1.71
CA PRO A 38 -9.64 -11.10 2.45
C PRO A 38 -10.80 -10.64 1.56
N LEU A 39 -11.99 -10.55 2.16
CA LEU A 39 -13.16 -9.94 1.52
C LEU A 39 -13.12 -8.43 1.70
N ALA A 40 -13.40 -7.68 0.64
CA ALA A 40 -13.49 -6.22 0.67
C ALA A 40 -14.69 -5.74 -0.14
N ARG A 41 -15.42 -4.74 0.39
CA ARG A 41 -16.61 -4.15 -0.25
C ARG A 41 -16.29 -2.84 -0.96
N SER A 42 -15.19 -2.19 -0.60
CA SER A 42 -14.80 -0.89 -1.12
C SER A 42 -13.34 -0.88 -1.58
N LEU A 43 -12.97 0.14 -2.38
CA LEU A 43 -11.59 0.39 -2.74
C LEU A 43 -10.74 0.63 -1.49
N ALA A 44 -11.23 1.44 -0.55
CA ALA A 44 -10.53 1.76 0.69
C ALA A 44 -10.27 0.51 1.55
N GLU A 45 -11.27 -0.36 1.71
CA GLU A 45 -11.08 -1.66 2.38
C GLU A 45 -10.06 -2.54 1.67
N LYS A 46 -10.11 -2.59 0.32
CA LYS A 46 -9.15 -3.38 -0.45
C LYS A 46 -7.72 -2.88 -0.27
N VAL A 47 -7.52 -1.56 -0.26
CA VAL A 47 -6.21 -0.93 -0.05
C VAL A 47 -5.66 -1.28 1.33
N VAL A 48 -6.46 -1.11 2.37
CA VAL A 48 -6.04 -1.41 3.76
C VAL A 48 -5.82 -2.91 3.94
N GLY A 49 -6.73 -3.75 3.46
CA GLY A 49 -6.61 -5.21 3.54
C GLY A 49 -5.44 -5.78 2.74
N LEU A 50 -5.04 -5.12 1.65
CA LEU A 50 -3.85 -5.51 0.89
C LEU A 50 -2.58 -5.25 1.72
N ILE A 51 -2.45 -4.06 2.31
CA ILE A 51 -1.23 -3.67 3.03
C ILE A 51 -1.16 -4.27 4.44
N SER A 52 -2.29 -4.69 5.02
CA SER A 52 -2.31 -5.35 6.33
C SER A 52 -1.56 -6.69 6.35
N ALA A 53 -1.28 -7.27 5.18
CA ALA A 53 -0.39 -8.42 5.04
C ALA A 53 1.03 -8.15 5.59
N PHE A 54 1.54 -6.92 5.49
CA PHE A 54 2.83 -6.51 6.08
C PHE A 54 2.67 -5.80 7.42
N TYR A 55 1.61 -4.99 7.54
CA TYR A 55 1.40 -4.14 8.70
C TYR A 55 0.01 -4.42 9.30
N PRO A 56 -0.18 -5.53 10.02
CA PRO A 56 -1.49 -5.92 10.55
C PRO A 56 -2.15 -4.83 11.42
N GLN A 57 -1.35 -3.99 12.07
CA GLN A 57 -1.82 -2.89 12.91
C GLN A 57 -2.60 -1.79 12.16
N ILE A 58 -2.52 -1.74 10.83
CA ILE A 58 -3.29 -0.77 10.04
C ILE A 58 -4.75 -1.20 9.87
N GLU A 59 -5.05 -2.48 10.08
CA GLU A 59 -6.40 -3.00 10.02
C GLU A 59 -7.23 -2.36 11.14
N ASN A 60 -8.44 -1.86 10.81
CA ASN A 60 -9.32 -1.15 11.73
C ASN A 60 -8.69 0.10 12.40
N SER A 61 -7.66 0.71 11.79
CA SER A 61 -6.98 1.89 12.34
C SER A 61 -7.64 3.24 11.99
N GLY A 62 -8.75 3.24 11.25
CA GLY A 62 -9.42 4.47 10.78
C GLY A 62 -8.98 4.96 9.39
N ILE A 63 -8.05 4.25 8.73
CA ILE A 63 -7.55 4.62 7.39
C ILE A 63 -8.65 4.51 6.33
N VAL A 64 -9.54 3.51 6.43
CA VAL A 64 -10.62 3.31 5.47
C VAL A 64 -11.55 4.51 5.45
N GLU A 65 -12.01 4.93 6.63
CA GLU A 65 -12.88 6.07 6.83
C GLU A 65 -12.22 7.34 6.30
N ARG A 66 -10.92 7.51 6.57
CA ARG A 66 -10.19 8.69 6.10
C ARG A 66 -10.05 8.73 4.58
N ILE A 67 -9.79 7.60 3.92
CA ILE A 67 -9.76 7.55 2.45
C ILE A 67 -11.12 7.99 1.89
N LEU A 68 -12.22 7.49 2.45
CA LEU A 68 -13.57 7.85 2.01
C LEU A 68 -13.89 9.34 2.23
N GLU A 69 -13.37 9.96 3.30
CA GLU A 69 -13.47 11.41 3.52
C GLU A 69 -12.68 12.18 2.45
N LEU A 70 -11.42 11.82 2.22
CA LEU A 70 -10.57 12.45 1.21
C LEU A 70 -11.16 12.32 -0.20
N GLU A 71 -11.80 11.18 -0.52
CA GLU A 71 -12.52 10.96 -1.78
C GLU A 71 -13.73 11.91 -1.92
N LYS A 72 -14.44 12.21 -0.83
CA LYS A 72 -15.56 13.18 -0.84
C LYS A 72 -15.06 14.61 -1.03
N GLU A 73 -13.92 14.95 -0.46
CA GLU A 73 -13.32 16.28 -0.53
C GLU A 73 -12.70 16.58 -1.91
N ASN A 74 -11.95 15.63 -2.46
CA ASN A 74 -11.11 15.85 -3.66
C ASN A 74 -11.65 15.16 -4.91
N GLY A 75 -12.56 14.20 -4.75
CA GLY A 75 -13.02 13.31 -5.81
C GLY A 75 -12.37 11.93 -5.71
N LYS A 76 -13.16 10.92 -6.10
CA LYS A 76 -12.69 9.53 -6.13
C LYS A 76 -11.56 9.37 -7.14
N LEU A 77 -10.51 8.64 -6.76
CA LEU A 77 -9.31 8.39 -7.58
C LEU A 77 -8.44 9.63 -7.87
N ASP A 78 -8.68 10.76 -7.20
CA ASP A 78 -7.78 11.90 -7.33
C ASP A 78 -6.40 11.55 -6.70
N PRO A 79 -5.27 11.84 -7.38
CA PRO A 79 -3.93 11.60 -6.84
C PRO A 79 -3.69 12.29 -5.49
N MET A 80 -4.35 13.41 -5.19
CA MET A 80 -4.24 14.07 -3.89
C MET A 80 -4.67 13.15 -2.75
N VAL A 81 -5.66 12.26 -2.96
CA VAL A 81 -6.09 11.29 -1.95
C VAL A 81 -4.94 10.36 -1.59
N SER A 82 -4.22 9.82 -2.59
CA SER A 82 -3.12 8.88 -2.35
C SER A 82 -1.94 9.54 -1.63
N PHE A 83 -1.59 10.77 -2.01
CA PHE A 83 -0.51 11.51 -1.36
C PHE A 83 -0.88 11.92 0.07
N LYS A 84 -2.11 12.37 0.30
CA LYS A 84 -2.57 12.77 1.63
C LYS A 84 -2.64 11.59 2.58
N ILE A 85 -3.23 10.47 2.17
CA ILE A 85 -3.29 9.31 3.05
C ILE A 85 -1.89 8.74 3.33
N ALA A 86 -0.99 8.73 2.34
CA ALA A 86 0.39 8.32 2.53
C ALA A 86 1.13 9.19 3.56
N GLU A 87 0.97 10.52 3.46
CA GLU A 87 1.51 11.48 4.43
C GLU A 87 0.94 11.24 5.84
N GLU A 88 -0.36 11.04 5.97
CA GLU A 88 -1.02 10.87 7.26
C GLU A 88 -0.65 9.55 7.96
N VAL A 89 -0.51 8.47 7.19
CA VAL A 89 0.00 7.18 7.67
C VAL A 89 1.47 7.31 8.09
N ALA A 90 2.31 7.93 7.26
CA ALA A 90 3.72 8.15 7.57
C ALA A 90 3.92 9.03 8.82
N LYS A 91 3.02 9.98 9.08
CA LYS A 91 2.97 10.79 10.31
C LYS A 91 2.41 10.04 11.52
N GLN A 92 2.07 8.75 11.37
CA GLN A 92 1.54 7.90 12.42
C GLN A 92 0.26 8.44 13.07
N LYS A 93 -0.66 9.01 12.25
CA LYS A 93 -1.95 9.51 12.73
C LYS A 93 -2.92 8.40 13.15
N PHE A 94 -2.80 7.20 12.55
CA PHE A 94 -3.77 6.10 12.71
C PHE A 94 -3.26 4.98 13.62
N CYS A 95 -1.98 4.64 13.52
CA CYS A 95 -1.33 3.60 14.31
C CYS A 95 0.16 3.92 14.50
N LYS A 96 0.83 3.14 15.36
CA LYS A 96 2.27 3.26 15.62
C LYS A 96 3.03 2.17 14.87
N PHE A 97 4.23 2.53 14.43
CA PHE A 97 5.19 1.65 13.78
C PHE A 97 6.48 1.59 14.61
N SER A 98 7.30 0.56 14.39
CA SER A 98 8.52 0.36 15.16
C SER A 98 9.56 1.45 14.89
N THR A 99 9.62 1.93 13.65
CA THR A 99 10.52 3.00 13.22
C THR A 99 9.81 4.02 12.36
N LEU A 100 10.39 5.22 12.25
CA LEU A 100 9.89 6.24 11.33
C LEU A 100 9.95 5.75 9.86
N LEU A 101 11.00 5.02 9.49
CA LEU A 101 11.18 4.49 8.14
C LEU A 101 10.08 3.48 7.79
N GLU A 102 9.70 2.61 8.75
CA GLU A 102 8.57 1.68 8.62
C GLU A 102 7.24 2.41 8.45
N ALA A 103 7.00 3.48 9.20
CA ALA A 103 5.79 4.31 9.02
C ALA A 103 5.73 4.95 7.63
N ILE A 104 6.86 5.47 7.14
CA ILE A 104 6.98 6.06 5.80
C ILE A 104 6.74 5.00 4.73
N GLU A 105 7.34 3.82 4.87
CA GLU A 105 7.13 2.69 3.96
C GLU A 105 5.65 2.27 3.93
N ALA A 106 5.00 2.15 5.08
CA ALA A 106 3.56 1.86 5.17
C ALA A 106 2.72 2.93 4.46
N GLY A 107 3.08 4.21 4.63
CA GLY A 107 2.45 5.32 3.91
C GLY A 107 2.58 5.19 2.39
N ILE A 108 3.79 4.92 1.90
CA ILE A 108 4.06 4.68 0.47
C ILE A 108 3.21 3.52 -0.04
N ARG A 109 3.17 2.40 0.67
CA ARG A 109 2.40 1.21 0.28
C ARG A 109 0.90 1.48 0.21
N ILE A 110 0.34 2.20 1.18
CA ILE A 110 -1.08 2.58 1.19
C ILE A 110 -1.41 3.51 0.02
N GLY A 111 -0.61 4.56 -0.19
CA GLY A 111 -0.81 5.49 -1.29
C GLY A 111 -0.67 4.78 -2.66
N PHE A 112 0.33 3.92 -2.80
CA PHE A 112 0.55 3.15 -4.02
C PHE A 112 -0.57 2.14 -4.29
N ALA A 113 -1.05 1.45 -3.26
CA ALA A 113 -2.21 0.57 -3.37
C ALA A 113 -3.47 1.33 -3.79
N TYR A 114 -3.71 2.53 -3.25
CA TYR A 114 -4.83 3.36 -3.68
C TYR A 114 -4.70 3.78 -5.15
N THR A 115 -3.53 4.28 -5.56
CA THR A 115 -3.26 4.66 -6.96
C THR A 115 -3.47 3.52 -7.94
N THR A 116 -3.22 2.27 -7.52
CA THR A 116 -3.39 1.07 -8.34
C THR A 116 -4.73 0.36 -8.11
N LEU A 117 -5.70 1.04 -7.48
CA LEU A 117 -7.04 0.51 -7.20
C LEU A 117 -7.07 -0.75 -6.32
N GLY A 118 -5.95 -1.08 -5.68
CA GLY A 118 -5.72 -2.31 -4.94
C GLY A 118 -5.86 -3.58 -5.79
N VAL A 119 -5.70 -3.51 -7.12
CA VAL A 119 -5.91 -4.67 -8.03
C VAL A 119 -4.62 -5.30 -8.56
N VAL A 120 -3.46 -4.74 -8.20
CA VAL A 120 -2.14 -5.26 -8.62
C VAL A 120 -1.29 -5.58 -7.40
N SER A 121 -0.34 -6.51 -7.55
CA SER A 121 0.55 -6.90 -6.44
C SER A 121 1.71 -5.92 -6.22
N SER A 122 1.91 -4.94 -7.11
CA SER A 122 3.03 -3.98 -7.04
C SER A 122 3.26 -3.28 -5.69
N PRO A 123 2.23 -2.88 -4.92
CA PRO A 123 2.42 -2.32 -3.57
C PRO A 123 3.01 -3.30 -2.54
N ILE A 124 2.89 -4.60 -2.79
CA ILE A 124 3.39 -5.69 -1.91
C ILE A 124 4.70 -6.23 -2.47
N GLU A 125 4.67 -6.69 -3.72
CA GLU A 125 5.75 -7.46 -4.33
C GLU A 125 6.68 -6.58 -5.17
N GLY A 126 6.14 -5.54 -5.81
CA GLY A 126 6.88 -4.68 -6.74
C GLY A 126 7.76 -3.65 -6.04
N PHE A 127 7.22 -2.99 -5.02
CA PHE A 127 7.99 -2.16 -4.08
C PHE A 127 8.36 -3.03 -2.87
N THR A 128 9.64 -3.36 -2.75
CA THR A 128 10.10 -4.38 -1.79
C THR A 128 10.59 -3.79 -0.48
N GLY A 129 10.94 -2.51 -0.45
CA GLY A 129 11.26 -1.83 0.80
C GLY A 129 11.89 -0.46 0.62
N LEU A 130 12.07 0.23 1.74
CA LEU A 130 12.75 1.51 1.82
C LEU A 130 13.92 1.42 2.80
N THR A 131 15.12 1.78 2.37
CA THR A 131 16.31 1.86 3.24
C THR A 131 16.91 3.27 3.23
N LEU A 132 17.83 3.52 4.17
CA LEU A 132 18.60 4.76 4.23
C LEU A 132 20.05 4.50 3.87
N GLU A 133 20.60 5.37 3.03
CA GLU A 133 22.03 5.46 2.75
C GLU A 133 22.52 6.90 2.97
N LYS A 134 23.83 7.10 2.87
CA LYS A 134 24.48 8.38 3.14
C LYS A 134 24.90 9.04 1.84
N THR A 135 24.54 10.30 1.68
CA THR A 135 25.08 11.18 0.63
C THR A 135 26.58 11.40 0.84
N ASN A 136 27.27 12.00 -0.14
CA ASN A 136 28.70 12.32 -0.02
C ASN A 136 29.01 13.26 1.16
N ASP A 137 28.04 14.10 1.56
CA ASP A 137 28.14 14.98 2.73
C ASP A 137 27.58 14.37 4.04
N GLY A 138 27.25 13.06 4.04
CA GLY A 138 26.90 12.29 5.23
C GLY A 138 25.44 12.42 5.70
N LYS A 139 24.55 12.96 4.88
CA LYS A 139 23.12 13.07 5.17
C LYS A 139 22.36 11.81 4.74
N ASP A 140 21.29 11.49 5.45
CA ASP A 140 20.44 10.34 5.09
C ASP A 140 19.56 10.64 3.88
N TYR A 141 19.57 9.75 2.89
CA TYR A 141 18.64 9.77 1.74
C TYR A 141 17.92 8.43 1.59
N PHE A 142 16.79 8.45 0.87
CA PHE A 142 15.99 7.25 0.59
C PHE A 142 16.57 6.40 -0.53
N VAL A 143 16.66 5.10 -0.28
CA VAL A 143 16.88 4.06 -1.30
C VAL A 143 15.61 3.21 -1.38
N ALA A 144 14.88 3.35 -2.48
CA ALA A 144 13.68 2.58 -2.75
C ALA A 144 14.03 1.31 -3.55
N HIS A 145 13.65 0.15 -3.02
CA HIS A 145 13.91 -1.13 -3.65
C HIS A 145 12.70 -1.58 -4.46
N PHE A 146 12.93 -1.97 -5.71
CA PHE A 146 11.92 -2.48 -6.61
C PHE A 146 12.31 -3.86 -7.17
N SER A 147 11.31 -4.68 -7.45
CA SER A 147 11.46 -6.00 -8.07
C SER A 147 10.69 -6.09 -9.39
N GLY A 148 10.90 -7.17 -10.16
CA GLY A 148 10.24 -7.40 -11.45
C GLY A 148 8.70 -7.22 -11.46
N PRO A 149 7.96 -7.73 -10.46
CA PRO A 149 6.51 -7.49 -10.29
C PRO A 149 6.03 -6.05 -10.41
N ILE A 150 6.89 -5.03 -10.19
CA ILE A 150 6.56 -3.61 -10.37
C ILE A 150 5.99 -3.28 -11.76
N ARG A 151 6.34 -4.10 -12.77
CA ARG A 151 5.84 -3.96 -14.15
C ARG A 151 4.32 -4.03 -14.24
N SER A 152 3.66 -4.73 -13.32
CA SER A 152 2.20 -4.87 -13.28
C SER A 152 1.47 -3.57 -12.93
N ALA A 153 2.13 -2.62 -12.26
CA ALA A 153 1.54 -1.33 -11.92
C ALA A 153 1.27 -0.46 -13.16
N GLY A 154 2.07 -0.67 -14.22
CA GLY A 154 2.13 0.21 -15.38
C GLY A 154 2.86 1.52 -15.09
N THR A 155 3.26 2.22 -16.15
CA THR A 155 4.13 3.41 -16.08
C THR A 155 3.53 4.52 -15.21
N THR A 156 2.23 4.79 -15.34
CA THR A 156 1.56 5.87 -14.59
C THR A 156 1.69 5.68 -13.09
N ALA A 157 1.39 4.48 -12.58
CA ALA A 157 1.44 4.21 -11.15
C ALA A 157 2.89 4.15 -10.64
N SER A 158 3.82 3.61 -11.43
CA SER A 158 5.25 3.60 -11.11
C SER A 158 5.84 5.01 -11.04
N CYS A 159 5.42 5.94 -11.89
CA CYS A 159 5.81 7.35 -11.79
C CYS A 159 5.21 8.02 -10.55
N LEU A 160 3.93 7.77 -10.25
CA LEU A 160 3.26 8.34 -9.08
C LEU A 160 3.89 7.87 -7.77
N VAL A 161 4.27 6.59 -7.64
CA VAL A 161 4.93 6.11 -6.42
C VAL A 161 6.32 6.73 -6.23
N LEU A 162 7.09 6.94 -7.31
CA LEU A 162 8.38 7.65 -7.22
C LEU A 162 8.19 9.10 -6.77
N MET A 163 7.20 9.81 -7.31
CA MET A 163 6.85 11.17 -6.86
C MET A 163 6.38 11.18 -5.39
N MET A 164 5.66 10.15 -4.95
CA MET A 164 5.22 10.00 -3.56
C MET A 164 6.40 9.75 -2.61
N ILE A 165 7.36 8.90 -3.00
CA ILE A 165 8.59 8.66 -2.24
C ILE A 165 9.37 9.96 -2.09
N ASP A 166 9.52 10.73 -3.17
CA ASP A 166 10.20 12.04 -3.15
C ASP A 166 9.44 13.08 -2.31
N TYR A 167 8.11 13.09 -2.38
CA TYR A 167 7.27 13.95 -1.56
C TYR A 167 7.45 13.67 -0.05
N LEU A 168 7.43 12.40 0.35
CA LEU A 168 7.66 12.02 1.74
C LEU A 168 9.10 12.28 2.17
N ARG A 169 10.08 12.10 1.28
CA ARG A 169 11.49 12.47 1.52
C ARG A 169 11.59 13.93 1.97
N GLU A 170 10.92 14.84 1.25
CA GLU A 170 10.91 16.27 1.60
C GLU A 170 10.22 16.55 2.93
N ILE A 171 9.04 15.96 3.16
CA ILE A 171 8.28 16.16 4.41
C ILE A 171 9.10 15.75 5.63
N PHE A 172 9.80 14.63 5.55
CA PHE A 172 10.56 14.09 6.68
C PHE A 172 12.03 14.54 6.71
N GLY A 173 12.43 15.44 5.81
CA GLY A 173 13.74 16.10 5.87
C GLY A 173 14.92 15.24 5.41
N TYR A 174 14.68 14.23 4.58
CA TYR A 174 15.75 13.41 3.99
C TYR A 174 16.39 14.12 2.79
N ALA A 175 17.70 13.94 2.65
CA ALA A 175 18.47 14.54 1.58
C ALA A 175 18.12 13.93 0.21
N LYS A 176 18.34 14.71 -0.85
CA LYS A 176 18.26 14.20 -2.22
C LYS A 176 19.49 13.33 -2.51
N TYR A 177 19.29 12.25 -3.23
CA TYR A 177 20.38 11.41 -3.73
C TYR A 177 21.35 12.20 -4.62
N ASP A 178 22.65 12.04 -4.38
CA ASP A 178 23.76 12.70 -5.07
C ASP A 178 24.66 11.67 -5.80
N PRO A 179 24.19 11.12 -6.94
CA PRO A 179 24.88 10.05 -7.64
C PRO A 179 26.28 10.47 -8.10
N SER A 180 27.21 9.53 -7.99
CA SER A 180 28.50 9.59 -8.66
C SER A 180 28.37 9.37 -10.18
N GLU A 181 29.39 9.78 -10.92
CA GLU A 181 29.44 9.53 -12.37
C GLU A 181 29.38 8.03 -12.70
N GLU A 182 30.03 7.17 -11.89
CA GLU A 182 30.02 5.72 -12.10
C GLU A 182 28.60 5.13 -11.94
N GLU A 183 27.82 5.60 -10.98
CA GLU A 183 26.43 5.19 -10.78
C GLU A 183 25.53 5.64 -11.92
N ILE A 184 25.75 6.85 -12.44
CA ILE A 184 25.05 7.34 -13.63
C ILE A 184 25.38 6.45 -14.84
N GLN A 185 26.67 6.17 -15.08
CA GLN A 185 27.12 5.34 -16.20
C GLN A 185 26.67 3.89 -16.09
N ARG A 186 26.47 3.37 -14.88
CA ARG A 186 25.91 2.02 -14.68
C ARG A 186 24.43 1.92 -15.07
N TYR A 187 23.68 3.02 -14.98
CA TYR A 187 22.26 3.04 -15.29
C TYR A 187 21.96 3.18 -16.80
N VAL A 188 22.81 3.91 -17.53
CA VAL A 188 22.68 4.16 -18.98
C VAL A 188 23.04 2.92 -19.79
#